data_AF-A0A7W1EN81-F1
#
_entry.id   AF-A0A7W1EN81-F1
#
_cell.length_a   1.000
_cell.length_b   1.000
_cell.length_c   1.000
_cell.angle_alpha   90.00
_cell.angle_beta   90.00
_cell.angle_gamma   90.00
#
_symmetry.space_group_name_H-M   'P 1'
#
loop_
_entity.id
_entity.type
_entity.pdbx_description
1 polymer ?
#
loop_
_entity_poly.entity_id
_entity_poly.type
_entity_poly.pdbx_seq_one_letter_code
_entity_poly.pdbx_strand_id
1 'polypeptide(L)' 'ITVDPPRLLEYTWSPSWDDFAVTKVRCEITPTATGSRLTILHSGFEGKAKMATDHGDGWVRVLGWLSDYVYGKR' A
#
# COMPACT_ATOMS: atom_id res chain seq x y z
N ILE A 1 -7.84 -0.75 -12.42
CA ILE A 1 -7.17 -1.90 -11.78
C ILE A 1 -6.11 -2.39 -12.75
N THR A 2 -4.89 -2.65 -12.29
CA THR A 2 -3.77 -3.21 -13.08
C THR A 2 -3.19 -4.39 -12.32
N VAL A 3 -2.96 -5.51 -13.00
CA VAL A 3 -2.36 -6.72 -12.42
C VAL A 3 -1.29 -7.21 -13.40
N ASP A 4 -0.03 -7.14 -12.98
CA ASP A 4 1.13 -7.55 -13.79
C ASP A 4 2.10 -8.37 -12.91
N PRO A 5 1.87 -9.67 -12.76
CA PRO A 5 2.66 -10.51 -11.86
C PRO A 5 4.10 -10.72 -12.36
N PRO A 6 5.09 -10.78 -11.45
CA PRO A 6 5.02 -10.52 -10.01
C PRO A 6 5.29 -9.04 -9.64
N ARG A 7 5.31 -8.14 -10.61
CA ARG A 7 5.96 -6.82 -10.52
C ARG A 7 5.04 -5.70 -10.05
N LEU A 8 3.74 -5.75 -10.34
CA LEU A 8 2.83 -4.64 -10.11
C LEU A 8 1.40 -5.09 -9.81
N LEU A 9 0.81 -4.44 -8.80
CA LEU A 9 -0.63 -4.45 -8.51
C LEU A 9 -1.12 -3.01 -8.30
N GLU A 10 -2.17 -2.60 -8.99
CA GLU A 10 -2.82 -1.30 -8.79
C GLU A 10 -4.33 -1.47 -8.64
N TYR A 11 -4.90 -0.88 -7.59
CA TYR A 11 -6.32 -0.95 -7.30
C TYR A 11 -6.83 0.36 -6.69
N THR A 12 -8.14 0.52 -6.70
CA THR A 12 -8.82 1.64 -6.03
C THR A 12 -9.23 1.24 -4.63
N TRP A 13 -9.21 2.19 -3.71
CA TRP A 13 -9.65 2.01 -2.34
C TRP A 13 -10.72 3.06 -1.99
N SER A 14 -11.82 2.62 -1.39
CA SER A 14 -13.02 3.45 -1.12
C SER A 14 -13.63 3.01 0.22
N PRO A 15 -13.17 3.60 1.34
CA PRO A 15 -13.65 3.25 2.67
C PRO A 15 -15.01 3.89 2.97
N SER A 16 -15.88 3.17 3.67
CA SER A 16 -17.19 3.69 4.09
C SER A 16 -17.13 4.83 5.11
N TRP A 17 -15.98 5.03 5.77
CA TRP A 17 -15.80 6.03 6.82
C TRP A 17 -15.25 7.38 6.32
N ASP A 18 -14.84 7.49 5.05
CA ASP A 18 -14.46 8.75 4.38
C ASP A 18 -15.39 9.00 3.18
N ASP A 19 -16.71 8.85 3.38
CA ASP A 19 -17.75 9.09 2.38
C ASP A 19 -17.52 8.37 1.03
N PHE A 20 -16.92 7.18 1.08
CA PHE A 20 -16.54 6.41 -0.10
C PHE A 20 -15.58 7.15 -1.06
N ALA A 21 -14.81 8.13 -0.57
CA ALA A 21 -13.79 8.81 -1.34
C ALA A 21 -12.86 7.79 -2.02
N VAL A 22 -12.71 7.93 -3.34
CA VAL A 22 -11.95 6.98 -4.14
C VAL A 22 -10.51 7.44 -4.25
N THR A 23 -9.62 6.60 -3.74
CA THR A 23 -8.17 6.76 -3.82
C THR A 23 -7.56 5.60 -4.60
N LYS A 24 -6.26 5.66 -4.87
CA LYS A 24 -5.54 4.66 -5.64
C LYS A 24 -4.34 4.14 -4.87
N VAL A 25 -4.24 2.83 -4.75
CA VAL A 25 -3.09 2.13 -4.20
C VAL A 25 -2.33 1.43 -5.32
N ARG A 26 -1.04 1.73 -5.40
CA ARG A 26 -0.10 1.10 -6.33
C ARG A 26 1.00 0.40 -5.54
N CYS A 27 1.15 -0.90 -5.77
CA CYS A 27 2.15 -1.76 -5.15
C CYS A 27 3.16 -2.19 -6.21
N GLU A 28 4.42 -1.80 -6.07
CA GLU A 28 5.51 -2.18 -6.96
C GLU A 28 6.48 -3.11 -6.24
N ILE A 29 6.81 -4.22 -6.89
CA ILE A 29 7.74 -5.24 -6.36
C ILE A 29 8.96 -5.29 -7.27
N THR A 30 10.10 -4.90 -6.73
CA THR A 30 11.39 -4.94 -7.42
C THR A 30 12.29 -6.00 -6.78
N PRO A 31 12.86 -6.95 -7.55
CA PRO A 31 13.85 -7.89 -7.03
C PRO A 31 15.08 -7.17 -6.48
N THR A 32 15.69 -7.75 -5.45
CA THR A 32 16.96 -7.32 -4.86
C THR A 32 17.88 -8.54 -4.68
N ALA A 33 19.15 -8.33 -4.32
CA ALA A 33 20.09 -9.43 -4.13
C ALA A 33 19.66 -10.46 -3.06
N THR A 34 18.89 -10.05 -2.06
CA THR A 34 18.54 -10.88 -0.89
C THR A 34 17.04 -11.04 -0.68
N GLY A 35 16.20 -10.65 -1.65
CA GLY A 35 14.74 -10.66 -1.52
C GLY A 35 14.08 -9.67 -2.47
N SER A 36 13.00 -9.04 -2.03
CA SER A 36 12.26 -8.06 -2.83
C SER A 36 12.06 -6.75 -2.08
N ARG A 37 12.10 -5.63 -2.81
CA ARG A 37 11.63 -4.33 -2.33
C ARG A 37 10.20 -4.14 -2.76
N LEU A 38 9.30 -3.98 -1.79
CA LEU A 38 7.92 -3.56 -2.01
C LEU A 38 7.79 -2.06 -1.77
N THR A 39 7.31 -1.32 -2.76
CA THR A 39 6.98 0.11 -2.65
C THR A 39 5.48 0.29 -2.76
N ILE A 40 4.88 1.01 -1.81
CA ILE A 40 3.45 1.35 -1.83
C ILE A 40 3.31 2.85 -2.08
N LEU A 41 2.52 3.22 -3.10
CA LEU A 41 2.06 4.57 -3.33
C LEU A 41 0.54 4.62 -3.17
N HIS A 42 0.07 5.37 -2.17
CA HIS A 42 -1.33 5.66 -1.97
C HIS A 42 -1.59 7.13 -2.34
N SER A 43 -2.40 7.36 -3.37
CA SER A 43 -2.63 8.67 -3.99
C SER A 43 -4.14 8.99 -4.09
N GLY A 44 -4.48 10.25 -4.40
CA GLY A 44 -5.86 10.75 -4.42
C GLY A 44 -6.28 11.50 -3.15
N PHE A 45 -5.31 12.14 -2.47
CA PHE A 45 -5.52 12.88 -1.23
C PHE A 45 -5.45 14.41 -1.41
N GLU A 46 -5.75 14.92 -2.61
CA GLU A 46 -5.68 16.35 -2.91
C GLU A 46 -6.53 17.16 -1.91
N GLY A 47 -5.90 18.13 -1.24
CA GLY A 47 -6.55 18.93 -0.19
C GLY A 47 -6.82 18.20 1.13
N LYS A 48 -6.54 16.90 1.23
CA LYS A 48 -6.77 16.06 2.42
C LYS A 48 -5.44 15.61 3.07
N ALA A 49 -4.55 16.56 3.40
CA ALA A 49 -3.21 16.26 3.91
C ALA A 49 -3.21 15.36 5.17
N LYS A 50 -4.15 15.56 6.10
CA LYS A 50 -4.29 14.69 7.26
C LYS A 50 -4.60 13.24 6.87
N MET A 51 -5.48 13.03 5.89
CA MET A 51 -5.79 11.69 5.39
C MET A 51 -4.55 11.05 4.77
N ALA A 52 -3.76 11.79 3.98
CA ALA A 52 -2.51 11.25 3.44
C ALA A 52 -1.56 10.76 4.55
N THR A 53 -1.39 11.53 5.62
CA THR A 53 -0.58 11.14 6.79
C THR A 53 -1.15 9.92 7.50
N ASP A 54 -2.44 9.94 7.86
CA ASP A 54 -3.08 8.84 8.59
C ASP A 54 -2.98 7.50 7.82
N HIS A 55 -3.12 7.55 6.48
CA HIS A 55 -2.92 6.37 5.63
C HIS A 55 -1.46 5.92 5.58
N GLY A 56 -0.52 6.86 5.57
CA GLY A 56 0.91 6.56 5.67
C GLY A 56 1.23 5.79 6.95
N ASP A 57 0.74 6.27 8.10
CA ASP A 57 0.90 5.60 9.40
C ASP A 57 0.24 4.20 9.41
N GLY A 58 -0.94 4.08 8.81
CA GLY A 58 -1.60 2.79 8.62
C GLY A 58 -0.76 1.81 7.79
N TRP A 59 -0.15 2.27 6.69
CA TRP A 59 0.71 1.44 5.85
C TRP A 59 1.96 0.95 6.57
N VAL A 60 2.56 1.75 7.47
CA VAL A 60 3.69 1.30 8.31
C VAL A 60 3.30 0.05 9.10
N ARG A 61 2.12 0.07 9.72
CA ARG A 61 1.62 -1.07 10.50
C ARG A 61 1.35 -2.30 9.63
N VAL A 62 0.69 -2.11 8.49
CA VAL A 62 0.36 -3.21 7.55
C VAL A 62 1.63 -3.85 6.98
N LEU A 63 2.63 -3.05 6.60
CA LEU A 63 3.91 -3.54 6.11
C LEU A 63 4.71 -4.27 7.19
N GLY A 64 4.58 -3.84 8.45
CA GLY A 64 5.10 -4.58 9.60
C GLY A 64 4.53 -6.00 9.67
N TRP A 65 3.21 -6.14 9.64
CA TRP A 65 2.55 -7.46 9.65
C TRP A 65 2.93 -8.33 8.46
N LEU A 66 3.02 -7.74 7.27
CA LEU A 66 3.46 -8.46 6.07
C LEU A 66 4.91 -8.95 6.22
N SER A 67 5.79 -8.12 6.77
CA SER A 67 7.18 -8.47 7.02
C SER A 67 7.27 -9.65 8.01
N ASP A 68 6.56 -9.58 9.13
CA ASP A 68 6.53 -10.65 10.13
C ASP A 68 6.02 -11.96 9.53
N TYR A 69 4.92 -11.91 8.77
CA TYR A 69 4.38 -13.07 8.05
C TYR A 69 5.39 -13.69 7.08
N VAL A 70 6.03 -12.88 6.24
CA VAL A 70 7.02 -13.35 5.24
C VAL A 70 8.25 -13.94 5.93
N TYR A 71 8.68 -13.39 7.05
CA TYR A 71 9.84 -13.87 7.81
C TYR A 71 9.50 -14.91 8.89
N GLY A 72 8.25 -15.36 8.97
CA GLY A 72 7.81 -16.40 9.90
C GLY A 72 7.83 -15.99 11.38
N LYS A 73 7.81 -14.68 11.68
CA LYS A 73 7.66 -14.16 13.04
C LYS A 73 6.17 -14.18 13.38
N ARG A 74 5.78 -14.90 14.42
CA ARG A 74 4.40 -14.89 14.94
C ARG A 74 4.22 -13.80 15.97
#